data_AF-A0A9C8Q055-F1
#
_entry.id   AF-A0A9C8Q055-F1
#
_cell.length_a   1.000
_cell.length_b   1.000
_cell.length_c   1.000
_cell.angle_alpha   90.00
_cell.angle_beta   90.00
_cell.angle_gamma   90.00
#
_symmetry.space_group_name_H-M   'P 1'
#
loop_
_entity.id
_entity.type
_entity.pdbx_description
1 polymer ?
#
loop_
_entity_poly.entity_id
_entity_poly.type
_entity_poly.pdbx_seq_one_letter_code
_entity_poly.pdbx_strand_id
1 'polypeptide(L)'
;MSDFVYHDDSEVWLTEITSNHYEEALSRVDLLLGRTEEDANGCWVRGTVKRPKTRFRGRQVAAARFVYCVVNREVLSERVVIRHRCHNELCCRPEHLQTGSAADNKRDDWEYYGLL
;
A
#
# COMPACT_ATOMS: atom_id res chain seq x y z
N MET A 1 -35.70 4.48 -3.27
CA MET A 1 -34.93 3.30 -2.86
C MET A 1 -33.56 3.83 -2.46
N SER A 2 -33.23 3.77 -1.17
CA SER A 2 -31.92 4.20 -0.66
C SER A 2 -30.92 3.12 -1.06
N ASP A 3 -30.00 3.43 -1.97
CA ASP A 3 -28.88 2.55 -2.30
C ASP A 3 -27.93 2.55 -1.10
N PHE A 4 -28.03 1.52 -0.26
CA PHE A 4 -27.08 1.29 0.81
C PHE A 4 -25.77 0.79 0.19
N VAL A 5 -24.77 1.64 0.11
CA VAL A 5 -23.41 1.27 -0.32
C VAL A 5 -22.65 0.77 0.91
N TYR A 6 -22.24 -0.49 0.88
CA TYR A 6 -21.38 -1.05 1.92
C TYR A 6 -19.93 -0.61 1.66
N HIS A 7 -19.31 0.02 2.65
CA HIS A 7 -17.88 0.32 2.68
C HIS A 7 -17.21 -0.58 3.70
N ASP A 8 -16.10 -1.21 3.32
CA ASP A 8 -15.33 -2.01 4.27
C ASP A 8 -14.48 -1.14 5.22
N ASP A 9 -13.89 -1.79 6.24
CA ASP A 9 -13.09 -1.10 7.25
C ASP A 9 -11.91 -0.32 6.66
N SER A 10 -11.34 -0.76 5.52
CA SER A 10 -10.25 -0.06 4.83
C SER A 10 -10.77 1.19 4.16
N GLU A 11 -11.90 1.13 3.47
CA GLU A 11 -12.52 2.29 2.84
C GLU A 11 -12.93 3.34 3.88
N VAL A 12 -13.54 2.90 4.99
CA VAL A 12 -13.94 3.80 6.09
C VAL A 12 -12.71 4.49 6.68
N TRP A 13 -11.66 3.72 7.00
CA TRP A 13 -10.44 4.28 7.57
C TRP A 13 -9.69 5.19 6.61
N LEU A 14 -9.57 4.81 5.33
CA LEU A 14 -8.90 5.65 4.31
C LEU A 14 -9.67 6.94 4.05
N THR A 15 -11.00 6.89 4.04
CA THR A 15 -11.85 8.08 3.92
C THR A 15 -11.63 9.03 5.09
N GLU A 16 -11.60 8.51 6.32
CA GLU A 16 -11.36 9.30 7.53
C GLU A 16 -10.01 9.99 7.49
N ILE A 17 -8.92 9.25 7.21
CA ILE A 17 -7.59 9.87 7.20
C ILE A 17 -7.42 10.85 6.03
N THR A 18 -8.05 10.58 4.89
CA THR A 18 -7.94 11.45 3.70
C THR A 18 -8.75 12.73 3.89
N SER A 19 -9.88 12.66 4.58
CA SER A 19 -10.76 13.82 4.78
C SER A 19 -10.33 14.69 5.95
N ASN A 20 -9.91 14.07 7.06
CA ASN A 20 -9.72 14.78 8.33
C ASN A 20 -8.26 14.86 8.80
N HIS A 21 -7.37 14.02 8.25
CA HIS A 21 -6.00 13.85 8.77
C HIS A 21 -4.94 13.77 7.67
N TYR A 22 -5.20 14.37 6.49
CA TYR A 22 -4.37 14.17 5.31
C TYR A 22 -2.94 14.67 5.50
N GLU A 23 -2.75 15.86 6.09
CA GLU A 23 -1.42 16.42 6.36
C GLU A 23 -0.62 15.56 7.36
N GLU A 24 -1.30 14.99 8.36
CA GLU A 24 -0.68 14.06 9.30
C GLU A 24 -0.29 12.76 8.60
N ALA A 25 -1.12 12.29 7.67
CA ALA A 25 -0.85 11.11 6.85
C ALA A 25 0.34 11.35 5.91
N LEU A 26 0.43 12.51 5.25
CA LEU A 26 1.59 12.92 4.45
C LEU A 26 2.87 12.98 5.29
N SER A 27 2.82 13.63 6.45
CA SER A 27 3.96 13.68 7.38
C SER A 27 4.42 12.27 7.79
N ARG A 28 3.48 11.33 7.92
CA ARG A 28 3.82 9.92 8.17
C ARG A 28 4.45 9.25 6.95
N VAL A 29 4.02 9.55 5.74
CA VAL A 29 4.67 9.08 4.50
C VAL A 29 6.10 9.61 4.44
N ASP A 30 6.31 10.91 4.64
CA ASP A 30 7.65 11.51 4.61
C ASP A 30 8.58 10.87 5.64
N LEU A 31 8.09 10.60 6.85
CA LEU A 31 8.86 9.89 7.88
C LEU A 31 9.23 8.45 7.46
N LEU A 32 8.35 7.76 6.73
CA LEU A 32 8.62 6.40 6.24
C LEU A 32 9.68 6.41 5.15
N LEU A 33 9.53 7.30 4.16
CA LEU A 33 10.41 7.41 3.00
C LEU A 33 11.77 8.03 3.37
N GLY A 34 11.80 8.97 4.31
CA GLY A 34 13.06 9.53 4.84
C GLY A 34 13.93 8.54 5.62
N ARG A 35 13.44 7.31 5.85
CA ARG A 35 14.18 6.23 6.53
C ARG A 35 14.56 5.09 5.59
N THR A 36 14.36 5.26 4.28
CA THR A 36 14.78 4.29 3.27
C THR A 36 16.10 4.70 2.64
N GLU A 37 16.82 3.71 2.15
CA GLU A 37 17.97 3.87 1.27
C GLU A 37 17.60 3.36 -0.12
N GLU A 38 18.18 3.95 -1.16
CA GLU A 38 18.02 3.48 -2.53
C GLU A 38 19.01 2.35 -2.81
N ASP A 39 18.49 1.20 -3.27
CA ASP A 39 19.32 0.07 -3.69
C ASP A 39 19.73 0.17 -5.17
N ALA A 40 20.54 -0.80 -5.64
CA ALA A 40 21.02 -0.84 -7.03
C ALA A 40 19.91 -0.98 -8.09
N ASN A 41 18.68 -1.33 -7.70
CA ASN A 41 17.52 -1.45 -8.58
C ASN A 41 16.59 -0.23 -8.49
N GLY A 42 17.02 0.85 -7.83
CA GLY A 42 16.23 2.05 -7.61
C GLY A 42 15.04 1.84 -6.66
N CYS A 43 15.08 0.78 -5.83
CA CYS A 43 14.06 0.55 -4.81
C CYS A 43 14.42 1.30 -3.53
N TRP A 44 13.41 1.90 -2.91
CA TRP A 44 13.56 2.55 -1.61
C TRP A 44 13.24 1.55 -0.50
N VAL A 45 14.27 1.00 0.12
CA VAL A 45 14.16 -0.09 1.09
C VAL A 45 14.61 0.36 2.47
N ARG A 46 14.03 -0.23 3.52
CA ARG A 46 14.64 -0.22 4.85
C ARG A 46 15.50 -1.49 4.95
N GLY A 47 16.59 -1.45 5.72
CA GLY A 47 17.43 -2.61 6.05
C GLY A 47 16.73 -3.67 6.94
N THR A 48 15.44 -3.92 6.70
CA THR A 48 14.58 -4.87 7.41
C THR A 48 14.40 -6.13 6.58
N VAL A 49 14.39 -7.29 7.24
CA VAL A 49 14.21 -8.59 6.56
C VAL A 49 12.74 -8.85 6.20
N LYS A 50 11.79 -8.26 6.93
CA LYS A 50 10.34 -8.48 6.74
C LYS A 50 9.69 -7.28 6.05
N ARG A 51 8.59 -7.54 5.32
CA ARG A 51 7.74 -6.50 4.71
C ARG A 51 7.44 -5.37 5.71
N PRO A 52 7.81 -4.11 5.40
CA PRO A 52 7.59 -2.99 6.30
C PRO A 52 6.11 -2.73 6.60
N LYS A 53 5.81 -2.36 7.85
CA LYS A 53 4.48 -1.96 8.30
C LYS A 53 4.55 -0.61 9.02
N THR A 54 3.45 0.12 9.00
CA THR A 54 3.26 1.35 9.77
C THR A 54 1.97 1.27 10.56
N ARG A 55 1.93 1.94 11.72
CA ARG A 55 0.70 2.13 12.50
C ARG A 55 0.29 3.60 12.43
N PHE A 56 -0.91 3.87 11.95
CA PHE A 56 -1.45 5.22 11.82
C PHE A 56 -2.90 5.23 12.27
N ARG A 57 -3.25 6.15 13.17
CA ARG A 57 -4.58 6.32 13.77
C ARG A 57 -5.28 5.00 14.09
N GLY A 58 -4.66 4.21 14.96
CA GLY A 58 -5.21 2.93 15.46
C GLY A 58 -5.01 1.72 14.54
N ARG A 59 -4.78 1.90 13.23
CA ARG A 59 -4.64 0.79 12.27
C ARG A 59 -3.18 0.48 11.95
N GLN A 60 -2.83 -0.81 11.92
CA GLN A 60 -1.55 -1.27 11.36
C GLN A 60 -1.76 -1.71 9.91
N VAL A 61 -0.94 -1.21 9.00
CA VAL A 61 -1.04 -1.45 7.56
C VAL A 61 0.34 -1.64 6.95
N ALA A 62 0.43 -2.35 5.81
CA ALA A 62 1.68 -2.44 5.04
C ALA A 62 2.13 -1.03 4.62
N ALA A 63 3.43 -0.75 4.73
CA ALA A 63 3.97 0.57 4.41
C ALA A 63 3.71 0.94 2.94
N ALA A 64 3.94 0.02 2.01
CA ALA A 64 3.63 0.21 0.59
C ALA A 64 2.16 0.61 0.36
N ARG A 65 1.20 -0.06 1.02
CA ARG A 65 -0.22 0.32 0.90
C ARG A 65 -0.49 1.71 1.46
N PHE A 66 0.07 2.03 2.62
CA PHE A 66 -0.10 3.35 3.21
C PHE A 66 0.45 4.45 2.30
N VAL A 67 1.68 4.29 1.83
CA VAL A 67 2.34 5.23 0.91
C VAL A 67 1.51 5.40 -0.36
N TYR A 68 1.10 4.31 -1.01
CA TYR A 68 0.29 4.37 -2.22
C TYR A 68 -1.03 5.12 -2.00
N CYS A 69 -1.80 4.75 -0.98
CA CYS A 69 -3.10 5.38 -0.73
C CYS A 69 -2.97 6.87 -0.41
N VAL A 70 -1.99 7.27 0.39
CA VAL A 70 -1.85 8.68 0.82
C VAL A 70 -1.30 9.56 -0.32
N VAL A 71 -0.26 9.10 -1.04
CA VAL A 71 0.36 9.85 -2.14
C VAL A 71 -0.64 10.05 -3.27
N ASN A 72 -1.44 9.04 -3.60
CA ASN A 72 -2.43 9.11 -4.69
C ASN A 72 -3.82 9.59 -4.23
N ARG A 73 -4.02 9.84 -2.93
CA ARG A 73 -5.33 10.15 -2.32
C ARG A 73 -6.42 9.11 -2.66
N GLU A 74 -6.03 7.84 -2.63
CA GLU A 74 -6.87 6.71 -3.03
C GLU A 74 -7.53 6.03 -1.82
N VAL A 75 -8.85 5.86 -1.91
CA VAL A 75 -9.65 5.10 -0.94
C VAL A 75 -9.89 3.70 -1.52
N LEU A 76 -9.11 2.73 -1.01
CA LEU A 76 -9.13 1.36 -1.50
C LEU A 76 -9.79 0.41 -0.51
N SER A 77 -10.63 -0.47 -1.02
CA SER A 77 -11.15 -1.63 -0.28
C SER A 77 -10.05 -2.64 0.05
N GLU A 78 -10.30 -3.48 1.05
CA GLU A 78 -9.39 -4.55 1.47
C GLU A 78 -9.13 -5.58 0.37
N ARG A 79 -10.03 -5.67 -0.62
CA ARG A 79 -9.91 -6.59 -1.75
C ARG A 79 -8.90 -6.13 -2.80
N VAL A 80 -8.57 -4.84 -2.82
CA VAL A 80 -7.55 -4.29 -3.72
C VAL A 80 -6.18 -4.52 -3.10
N VAL A 81 -5.28 -5.18 -3.83
CA VAL A 81 -3.90 -5.40 -3.39
C VAL A 81 -2.99 -4.32 -3.96
N ILE A 82 -1.87 -4.06 -3.28
CA ILE A 82 -0.80 -3.23 -3.82
C ILE A 82 0.32 -4.14 -4.31
N ARG A 83 0.59 -4.06 -5.60
CA ARG A 83 1.63 -4.81 -6.31
C ARG A 83 2.88 -3.95 -6.46
N HIS A 84 4.03 -4.62 -6.45
CA HIS A 84 5.33 -4.00 -6.70
C HIS A 84 5.75 -4.29 -8.13
N ARG A 85 5.90 -3.25 -8.97
CA ARG A 85 6.43 -3.38 -10.34
C ARG A 85 7.90 -3.83 -10.36
N CYS A 86 8.61 -3.61 -9.24
CA CYS A 86 10.01 -3.98 -9.05
C CYS A 86 10.22 -5.41 -8.49
N HIS A 87 9.14 -6.15 -8.19
CA HIS A 87 9.21 -7.46 -7.54
C HIS A 87 9.97 -7.50 -6.20
N ASN A 88 10.18 -6.33 -5.58
CA ASN A 88 10.83 -6.19 -4.27
C ASN A 88 9.78 -5.77 -3.22
N GLU A 89 9.37 -6.69 -2.37
CA GLU A 89 8.34 -6.45 -1.35
C GLU A 89 8.78 -5.53 -0.19
N LEU A 90 10.07 -5.21 -0.09
CA LEU A 90 10.61 -4.25 0.88
C LEU A 90 10.55 -2.81 0.37
N CYS A 91 10.36 -2.63 -0.94
CA CYS A 91 10.34 -1.33 -1.59
C CYS A 91 9.13 -0.49 -1.16
N CYS A 92 9.36 0.76 -0.77
CA CYS A 92 8.31 1.73 -0.44
C CYS A 92 8.22 2.88 -1.45
N ARG A 93 8.97 2.82 -2.56
CA ARG A 93 9.00 3.87 -3.59
C ARG A 93 7.63 4.00 -4.27
N PRO A 94 6.94 5.16 -4.22
CA PRO A 94 5.60 5.32 -4.77
C PRO A 94 5.48 4.92 -6.25
N GLU A 95 6.46 5.27 -7.07
CA GLU A 95 6.45 4.99 -8.52
C GLU A 95 6.56 3.49 -8.84
N HIS A 96 6.99 2.67 -7.87
CA HIS A 96 7.09 1.22 -8.02
C HIS A 96 5.82 0.49 -7.56
N LEU A 97 4.81 1.21 -7.07
CA LEU A 97 3.59 0.64 -6.52
C LEU A 97 2.41 0.82 -7.47
N GLN A 98 1.53 -0.17 -7.53
CA GLN A 98 0.28 -0.10 -8.31
C GLN A 98 -0.84 -0.89 -7.63
N THR A 99 -2.09 -0.52 -7.89
CA THR A 99 -3.23 -1.36 -7.54
C THR A 99 -3.30 -2.61 -8.41
N GLY A 100 -3.85 -3.68 -7.85
CA GLY A 100 -4.22 -4.89 -8.57
C GLY A 100 -5.41 -5.56 -7.89
N SER A 101 -6.02 -6.53 -8.56
CA SER A 101 -7.03 -7.37 -7.93
C SER A 101 -6.36 -8.54 -7.20
N ALA A 102 -7.04 -9.08 -6.18
CA ALA A 102 -6.63 -10.35 -5.57
C ALA A 102 -6.57 -11.51 -6.59
N ALA A 103 -7.34 -11.42 -7.69
CA ALA A 103 -7.30 -12.39 -8.79
C ALA A 103 -6.01 -12.26 -9.62
N ASP A 104 -5.52 -11.04 -9.86
CA ASP A 104 -4.25 -10.81 -10.55
C ASP A 104 -3.06 -11.32 -9.72
N ASN A 105 -3.13 -11.20 -8.39
CA ASN A 105 -2.09 -11.71 -7.49
C ASN A 105 -2.04 -13.25 -7.47
N LYS A 106 -3.20 -13.92 -7.54
CA LYS A 106 -3.27 -15.38 -7.68
C LYS A 106 -2.78 -15.88 -9.04
N ARG A 107 -3.01 -15.11 -10.11
CA ARG A 107 -2.49 -15.43 -11.45
C ARG A 107 -0.96 -15.37 -11.47
N ASP A 108 -0.37 -14.36 -10.84
CA ASP A 108 1.10 -14.28 -10.70
C ASP A 108 1.66 -15.49 -9.91
N ASP A 109 0.98 -15.92 -8.83
CA ASP A 109 1.36 -17.12 -8.09
C ASP A 109 1.28 -18.39 -8.96
N TRP A 110 0.23 -18.53 -9.79
CA TRP A 110 0.08 -19.70 -10.68
C TRP A 110 1.14 -19.75 -11.79
N GLU A 111 1.51 -18.61 -12.37
CA GLU A 111 2.61 -18.52 -13.33
C GLU A 111 3.96 -18.85 -12.68
N TYR A 112 4.20 -18.40 -11.44
CA TYR A 112 5.42 -18.70 -10.70
C TYR A 112 5.58 -20.19 -10.37
N TYR A 113 4.48 -20.90 -10.07
CA TYR A 113 4.49 -22.35 -9.81
C TYR A 113 4.32 -23.21 -11.07
N GLY A 114 4.26 -22.61 -12.28
CA GLY A 114 4.11 -23.35 -13.54
C GLY A 114 2.81 -24.17 -13.62
N LEU A 115 1.75 -23.69 -12.97
CA LEU A 115 0.43 -24.32 -12.98
C LEU A 115 -0.46 -23.81 -14.13
N LEU A 116 0.12 -23.01 -15.03
CA LEU A 116 -0.45 -22.50 -16.29
C LEU A 116 0.46 -22.88 -17.46
#